data_AF-A0A0A1XPL1-F1
#
_entry.id   AF-A0A0A1XPL1-F1
#
_cell.length_a   1.000
_cell.length_b   1.000
_cell.length_c   1.000
_cell.angle_alpha   90.00
_cell.angle_beta   90.00
_cell.angle_gamma   90.00
#
_symmetry.space_group_name_H-M   'P 1'
#
loop_
_entity.id
_entity.type
_entity.pdbx_description
1 polymer ?
#
loop_
_entity_poly.entity_id
_entity_poly.type
_entity_poly.pdbx_seq_one_letter_code
_entity_poly.pdbx_strand_id
1 'polypeptide(L)'
;TYISDFAFSINTYTRRMARLKAGPLIKEMLQRFDDKARGSLKPDRSVWIYSAHDTTVANVLNTLKLYDMKSPGYTACLLFELRIDEQNQPFVSIFYKNTSAEPTLLNIPDCGVACPLEQMYTVYKDILPLNWEKECRLSTMMMPYDEANIGMAMAILGSVICFMLLLSYIFMLYYRRRRYSAYSYAQMA
;
A
#
# COMPACT_ATOMS: atom_id res chain seq x y z
N THR A 1 -15.98 18.44 -16.04
CA THR A 1 -15.04 19.24 -16.88
C THR A 1 -13.83 18.35 -17.06
N TYR A 2 -13.31 18.13 -18.27
CA TYR A 2 -12.31 17.07 -18.52
C TYR A 2 -11.17 16.95 -17.49
N ILE A 3 -10.63 18.08 -17.02
CA ILE A 3 -9.58 18.11 -15.99
C ILE A 3 -10.04 17.51 -14.66
N SER A 4 -11.27 17.80 -14.22
CA SER A 4 -11.84 17.24 -12.99
C SER A 4 -12.01 15.73 -13.10
N ASP A 5 -12.45 15.26 -14.27
CA ASP A 5 -12.64 13.83 -14.53
C ASP A 5 -11.29 13.10 -14.57
N PHE A 6 -10.27 13.69 -15.21
CA PHE A 6 -8.92 13.15 -15.20
C PHE A 6 -8.31 13.07 -13.79
N ALA A 7 -8.59 14.04 -12.92
CA ALA A 7 -8.05 14.08 -11.56
C ALA A 7 -8.38 12.82 -10.75
N PHE A 8 -9.54 12.21 -10.97
CA PHE A 8 -9.94 10.94 -10.35
C PHE A 8 -9.02 9.78 -10.70
N SER A 9 -8.39 9.78 -11.89
CA SER A 9 -7.50 8.71 -12.33
C SER A 9 -6.07 8.81 -11.77
N ILE A 10 -5.66 9.99 -11.28
CA ILE A 10 -4.25 10.28 -10.92
C ILE A 10 -3.69 9.26 -9.92
N ASN A 11 -4.44 8.94 -8.87
CA ASN A 11 -4.01 8.00 -7.82
C ASN A 11 -3.82 6.55 -8.31
N THR A 12 -4.30 6.22 -9.51
CA THR A 12 -4.20 4.89 -10.11
C THR A 12 -3.71 4.95 -11.56
N TYR A 13 -3.05 6.05 -11.95
CA TYR A 13 -2.71 6.33 -13.34
C TYR A 13 -1.75 5.29 -13.92
N THR A 14 -0.71 4.94 -13.17
CA THR A 14 0.22 3.86 -13.54
C THR A 14 -0.21 2.54 -12.91
N ARG A 15 0.17 1.40 -13.51
CA ARG A 15 -0.12 0.07 -12.95
C ARG A 15 0.49 -0.11 -11.55
N ARG A 16 1.67 0.46 -11.29
CA ARG A 16 2.28 0.44 -9.95
C ARG A 16 1.45 1.22 -8.93
N MET A 17 0.94 2.40 -9.29
CA MET A 17 0.06 3.17 -8.40
C MET A 17 -1.25 2.43 -8.17
N ALA A 18 -1.87 1.88 -9.22
CA ALA A 18 -3.06 1.07 -9.13
C ALA A 18 -2.88 -0.14 -8.18
N ARG A 19 -1.74 -0.85 -8.31
CA ARG A 19 -1.35 -1.97 -7.44
C ARG A 19 -1.28 -1.60 -5.96
N LEU A 20 -0.77 -0.41 -5.65
CA LEU A 20 -0.62 0.06 -4.27
C LEU A 20 -1.88 0.75 -3.74
N LYS A 21 -2.75 1.26 -4.62
CA LYS A 21 -3.93 2.04 -4.22
C LYS A 21 -5.20 1.19 -4.14
N ALA A 22 -5.73 0.74 -5.28
CA ALA A 22 -6.99 -0.03 -5.33
C ALA A 22 -6.77 -1.55 -5.41
N GLY A 23 -5.55 -1.97 -5.77
CA GLY A 23 -5.14 -3.38 -5.81
C GLY A 23 -5.50 -4.20 -4.56
N PRO A 24 -5.25 -3.71 -3.33
CA PRO A 24 -5.62 -4.44 -2.11
C PRO A 24 -7.10 -4.73 -1.98
N LEU A 25 -7.94 -3.74 -2.29
CA LEU A 25 -9.40 -3.88 -2.23
C LEU A 25 -9.90 -4.90 -3.28
N ILE A 26 -9.39 -4.84 -4.50
CA ILE A 26 -9.72 -5.82 -5.56
C ILE A 26 -9.26 -7.22 -5.15
N LYS A 27 -8.04 -7.34 -4.61
CA LYS A 27 -7.52 -8.62 -4.11
C LYS A 27 -8.41 -9.20 -3.02
N GLU A 28 -8.83 -8.38 -2.06
CA GLU A 28 -9.73 -8.81 -0.96
C GLU A 28 -11.07 -9.33 -1.51
N MET A 29 -11.68 -8.61 -2.47
CA MET A 29 -12.92 -9.05 -3.10
C MET A 29 -12.76 -10.40 -3.82
N LEU A 30 -11.69 -10.56 -4.62
CA LEU A 30 -11.41 -11.82 -5.32
C LEU A 30 -11.12 -12.98 -4.36
N GLN A 31 -10.44 -12.72 -3.25
CA GLN A 31 -10.19 -13.72 -2.22
C GLN A 31 -11.50 -14.18 -1.55
N ARG A 32 -12.42 -13.25 -1.26
CA ARG A 32 -13.74 -13.60 -0.73
C ARG A 32 -14.54 -14.45 -1.71
N PHE A 33 -14.44 -14.18 -3.01
CA PHE A 33 -15.05 -15.00 -4.04
C PHE A 33 -14.43 -16.40 -4.13
N ASP A 34 -13.10 -16.50 -4.06
CA ASP A 34 -12.39 -17.77 -4.03
C ASP A 34 -12.79 -18.61 -2.80
N ASP A 35 -12.86 -17.98 -1.63
CA ASP A 35 -13.32 -18.65 -0.40
C ASP A 35 -14.79 -19.07 -0.47
N LYS A 36 -15.66 -18.26 -1.09
CA LYS A 36 -17.07 -18.63 -1.31
C LYS A 36 -17.19 -19.81 -2.28
N ALA A 37 -16.48 -19.77 -3.40
CA ALA A 37 -16.49 -20.82 -4.42
C ALA A 37 -15.98 -22.17 -3.86
N ARG A 38 -15.03 -22.14 -2.94
CA ARG A 38 -14.50 -23.33 -2.25
C ARG A 38 -15.30 -23.78 -1.03
N GLY A 39 -16.34 -23.04 -0.64
CA GLY A 39 -17.11 -23.31 0.58
C GLY A 39 -16.33 -23.10 1.88
N SER A 40 -15.22 -22.35 1.84
CA SER A 40 -14.37 -22.06 3.01
C SER A 40 -14.70 -20.71 3.67
N LEU A 41 -15.52 -19.86 3.06
CA LEU A 41 -15.87 -18.54 3.58
C LEU A 41 -16.61 -18.64 4.93
N LYS A 42 -16.09 -17.94 5.95
CA LYS A 42 -16.66 -17.92 7.31
C LYS A 42 -16.82 -16.49 7.84
N PRO A 43 -18.01 -16.08 8.32
CA PRO A 43 -19.29 -16.75 8.08
C PRO A 43 -19.62 -16.79 6.58
N ASP A 44 -20.51 -17.69 6.17
CA ASP A 44 -20.87 -17.87 4.76
C ASP A 44 -21.75 -16.70 4.25
N ARG A 45 -21.12 -15.54 4.03
CA ARG A 45 -21.81 -14.31 3.62
C ARG A 45 -22.08 -14.31 2.13
N SER A 46 -23.31 -13.95 1.76
CA SER A 46 -23.70 -13.78 0.35
C SER A 46 -23.47 -12.37 -0.18
N VAL A 47 -23.38 -11.36 0.69
CA VAL A 47 -23.27 -9.95 0.30
C VAL A 47 -22.25 -9.23 1.19
N TRP A 48 -21.46 -8.37 0.56
CA TRP A 48 -20.55 -7.43 1.21
C TRP A 48 -20.80 -6.04 0.66
N ILE A 49 -20.93 -5.05 1.55
CA ILE A 49 -21.20 -3.66 1.17
C ILE A 49 -20.02 -2.81 1.65
N TYR A 50 -19.39 -2.11 0.71
CA TYR A 50 -18.32 -1.16 0.98
C TYR A 50 -18.85 0.25 0.75
N SER A 51 -19.13 0.98 1.83
CA SER A 51 -19.46 2.40 1.75
C SER A 51 -18.18 3.21 1.65
N ALA A 52 -18.01 3.96 0.55
CA ALA A 52 -16.77 4.63 0.21
C ALA A 52 -17.01 5.94 -0.55
N HIS A 53 -15.95 6.51 -1.11
CA HIS A 53 -15.99 7.78 -1.85
C HIS A 53 -16.01 7.54 -3.37
N ASP A 54 -16.45 8.55 -4.11
CA ASP A 54 -16.32 8.66 -5.58
C ASP A 54 -14.91 8.32 -6.08
N THR A 55 -13.87 8.80 -5.39
CA THR A 55 -12.47 8.47 -5.66
C THR A 55 -12.18 6.98 -5.59
N THR A 56 -12.85 6.26 -4.68
CA THR A 56 -12.71 4.80 -4.57
C THR A 56 -13.31 4.11 -5.78
N VAL A 57 -14.53 4.50 -6.17
CA VAL A 57 -15.21 3.97 -7.36
C VAL A 57 -14.39 4.22 -8.63
N ALA A 58 -13.93 5.45 -8.84
CA ALA A 58 -13.11 5.80 -10.00
C ALA A 58 -11.75 5.06 -10.00
N ASN A 59 -11.11 4.93 -8.84
CA ASN A 59 -9.82 4.23 -8.72
C ASN A 59 -9.95 2.73 -8.98
N VAL A 60 -11.04 2.09 -8.54
CA VAL A 60 -11.34 0.69 -8.87
C VAL A 60 -11.59 0.54 -10.37
N LEU A 61 -12.47 1.36 -10.95
CA LEU A 61 -12.72 1.35 -12.40
C LEU A 61 -11.43 1.55 -13.21
N ASN A 62 -10.59 2.52 -12.85
CA ASN A 62 -9.37 2.81 -13.58
C ASN A 62 -8.32 1.71 -13.42
N THR A 63 -8.23 1.11 -12.23
CA THR A 63 -7.38 -0.06 -11.97
C THR A 63 -7.81 -1.27 -12.79
N LEU A 64 -9.11 -1.43 -13.04
CA LEU A 64 -9.66 -2.48 -13.89
C LEU A 64 -9.67 -2.12 -15.38
N LYS A 65 -9.17 -0.92 -15.76
CA LYS A 65 -9.22 -0.39 -17.14
C LYS A 65 -10.64 -0.25 -17.69
N LEU A 66 -11.59 0.04 -16.80
CA LEU A 66 -13.02 0.25 -17.08
C LEU A 66 -13.48 1.70 -16.86
N TYR A 67 -12.56 2.60 -16.52
CA TYR A 67 -12.89 4.00 -16.26
C TYR A 67 -13.15 4.75 -17.57
N ASP A 68 -14.33 5.35 -17.67
CA ASP A 68 -14.82 6.06 -18.86
C ASP A 68 -14.42 7.55 -18.88
N MET A 69 -13.49 7.96 -18.01
CA MET A 69 -13.04 9.35 -17.87
C MET A 69 -14.18 10.31 -17.51
N LYS A 70 -15.12 9.85 -16.67
CA LYS A 70 -16.15 10.68 -16.05
C LYS A 70 -16.12 10.53 -14.53
N SER A 71 -16.22 11.63 -13.80
CA SER A 71 -16.36 11.56 -12.35
C SER A 71 -17.58 10.71 -11.97
N PRO A 72 -17.46 9.76 -11.01
CA PRO A 72 -18.62 9.00 -10.56
C PRO A 72 -19.71 9.93 -10.02
N GLY A 73 -20.94 9.71 -10.46
CA GLY A 73 -22.11 10.43 -9.94
C GLY A 73 -22.36 10.12 -8.47
N TYR A 74 -23.21 10.92 -7.83
CA TYR A 74 -23.70 10.58 -6.49
C TYR A 74 -24.38 9.22 -6.50
N THR A 75 -24.19 8.48 -5.41
CA THR A 75 -24.67 7.10 -5.21
C THR A 75 -24.21 6.10 -6.27
N ALA A 76 -23.19 6.44 -7.07
CA ALA A 76 -22.62 5.51 -8.02
C ALA A 76 -22.05 4.26 -7.31
N CYS A 77 -22.33 3.09 -7.89
CA CYS A 77 -22.06 1.80 -7.27
C CYS A 77 -21.45 0.84 -8.28
N LEU A 78 -20.44 0.08 -7.83
CA LEU A 78 -19.91 -1.08 -8.55
C LEU A 78 -20.45 -2.34 -7.89
N LEU A 79 -21.04 -3.21 -8.70
CA LEU A 79 -21.49 -4.51 -8.27
C LEU A 79 -20.55 -5.56 -8.85
N PHE A 80 -19.84 -6.26 -7.98
CA PHE A 80 -19.06 -7.44 -8.36
C PHE A 80 -19.89 -8.65 -7.98
N GLU A 81 -20.18 -9.49 -8.95
CA GLU A 81 -21.02 -10.67 -8.75
C GLU A 81 -20.25 -11.94 -9.11
N LEU A 82 -20.17 -12.86 -8.15
CA LEU A 82 -19.72 -14.22 -8.36
C LEU A 82 -20.92 -15.09 -8.74
N ARG A 83 -20.84 -15.75 -9.88
CA ARG A 83 -21.87 -16.66 -10.40
C ARG A 83 -21.23 -17.97 -10.86
N ILE A 84 -22.06 -18.96 -11.13
CA ILE A 84 -21.67 -20.28 -11.61
C ILE A 84 -22.32 -20.48 -12.98
N ASP A 85 -21.56 -20.97 -13.96
CA ASP A 85 -22.07 -21.28 -15.30
C ASP A 85 -22.73 -22.68 -15.38
N GLU A 86 -23.19 -23.06 -16.57
CA GLU A 86 -23.83 -24.36 -16.80
C GLU A 86 -22.87 -25.55 -16.59
N GLN A 87 -21.55 -25.31 -16.63
CA GLN A 87 -20.48 -26.29 -16.41
C GLN A 87 -19.96 -26.26 -14.96
N ASN A 88 -20.70 -25.61 -14.06
CA ASN A 88 -20.37 -25.46 -12.65
C ASN A 88 -19.04 -24.73 -12.40
N GLN A 89 -18.61 -23.85 -13.31
CA GLN A 89 -17.40 -23.03 -13.16
C GLN A 89 -17.73 -21.64 -12.61
N PRO A 90 -16.97 -21.15 -11.62
CA PRO A 90 -17.18 -19.83 -11.06
C PRO A 90 -16.66 -18.72 -12.01
N PHE A 91 -17.48 -17.70 -12.23
CA PHE A 91 -17.11 -16.51 -12.99
C PHE A 91 -17.57 -15.22 -12.31
N VAL A 92 -16.93 -14.12 -12.66
CA VAL A 92 -17.19 -12.79 -12.13
C VAL A 92 -17.73 -11.88 -13.22
N SER A 93 -18.80 -11.17 -12.90
CA SER A 93 -19.31 -10.06 -13.70
C SER A 93 -19.24 -8.76 -12.89
N ILE A 94 -19.01 -7.64 -13.58
CA ILE A 94 -18.94 -6.32 -12.96
C ILE A 94 -20.01 -5.44 -13.60
N PHE A 95 -20.83 -4.82 -12.76
CA PHE A 95 -21.83 -3.84 -13.19
C PHE A 95 -21.52 -2.47 -12.60
N TYR A 96 -21.81 -1.42 -13.37
CA TYR A 96 -21.70 -0.04 -12.92
C TYR A 96 -23.06 0.65 -12.98
N LYS A 97 -23.54 1.07 -11.81
CA LYS A 97 -24.74 1.91 -11.68
C LYS A 97 -24.30 3.34 -11.41
N ASN A 98 -24.42 4.20 -12.41
CA ASN A 98 -24.07 5.63 -12.31
C ASN A 98 -25.24 6.57 -12.66
N THR A 99 -26.41 6.01 -12.93
CA THR A 99 -27.66 6.73 -13.16
C THR A 99 -28.81 6.02 -12.43
N SER A 100 -30.00 6.60 -12.47
CA SER A 100 -31.22 5.96 -11.93
C SER A 100 -31.64 4.71 -12.71
N ALA A 101 -31.17 4.52 -13.95
CA ALA A 101 -31.45 3.35 -14.76
C ALA A 101 -30.77 2.08 -14.23
N GLU A 102 -31.04 0.93 -14.86
CA GLU A 102 -30.41 -0.34 -14.50
C GLU A 102 -28.87 -0.30 -14.60
N PRO A 103 -28.14 -1.05 -13.74
CA PRO A 103 -26.68 -1.12 -13.80
C PRO A 103 -26.18 -1.61 -15.16
N THR A 104 -25.17 -0.94 -15.71
CA THR A 104 -24.55 -1.33 -16.98
C THR A 104 -23.55 -2.45 -16.76
N LEU A 105 -23.67 -3.55 -17.50
CA LEU A 105 -22.70 -4.65 -17.50
C LEU A 105 -21.39 -4.19 -18.18
N LEU A 106 -20.28 -4.34 -17.48
CA LEU A 106 -18.96 -3.93 -17.98
C LEU A 106 -18.23 -5.09 -18.66
N ASN A 107 -17.53 -4.77 -19.75
CA ASN A 107 -16.68 -5.72 -20.47
C ASN A 107 -15.24 -5.64 -19.95
N ILE A 108 -14.80 -6.68 -19.22
CA ILE A 108 -13.45 -6.76 -18.67
C ILE A 108 -12.45 -6.93 -19.84
N PRO A 109 -11.44 -6.04 -19.97
CA PRO A 109 -10.42 -6.18 -20.99
C PRO A 109 -9.74 -7.55 -20.92
N ASP A 110 -9.53 -8.18 -22.08
CA ASP A 110 -8.89 -9.49 -22.22
C ASP A 110 -9.61 -10.65 -21.49
N CYS A 111 -10.90 -10.48 -21.13
CA CYS A 111 -11.69 -11.53 -20.49
C CYS A 111 -13.18 -11.59 -20.91
N GLY A 112 -13.84 -10.43 -21.08
CA GLY A 112 -15.26 -10.35 -21.42
C GLY A 112 -16.18 -9.98 -20.25
N VAL A 113 -17.49 -10.20 -20.40
CA VAL A 113 -18.51 -9.83 -19.40
C VAL A 113 -18.73 -10.88 -18.29
N ALA A 114 -18.32 -12.12 -18.55
CA ALA A 114 -18.39 -13.25 -17.63
C ALA A 114 -16.98 -13.85 -17.51
N CYS A 115 -16.14 -13.22 -16.70
CA CYS A 115 -14.73 -13.57 -16.61
C CYS A 115 -14.52 -14.72 -15.62
N PRO A 116 -13.97 -15.88 -16.02
CA PRO A 116 -13.68 -16.96 -15.09
C PRO A 116 -12.88 -16.47 -13.87
N LEU A 117 -13.22 -16.94 -12.67
CA LEU A 117 -12.63 -16.42 -11.43
C LEU A 117 -11.10 -16.59 -11.43
N GLU A 118 -10.58 -17.71 -11.95
CA GLU A 118 -9.14 -17.93 -12.10
C GLU A 118 -8.49 -16.96 -13.10
N GLN A 119 -9.19 -16.66 -14.19
CA GLN A 119 -8.72 -15.73 -15.21
C GLN A 119 -8.66 -14.29 -14.68
N MET A 120 -9.51 -13.89 -13.72
CA MET A 120 -9.41 -12.59 -13.04
C MET A 120 -8.04 -12.39 -12.39
N TYR A 121 -7.50 -13.41 -11.71
CA TYR A 121 -6.17 -13.34 -11.11
C TYR A 121 -5.07 -13.21 -12.16
N THR A 122 -5.24 -13.84 -13.32
CA THR A 122 -4.26 -13.80 -14.42
C THR A 122 -4.25 -12.44 -15.12
N VAL A 123 -5.44 -11.92 -15.46
CA VAL A 123 -5.62 -10.62 -16.14
C VAL A 123 -5.12 -9.48 -15.26
N TYR A 124 -5.39 -9.54 -13.96
CA TYR A 124 -5.05 -8.48 -13.02
C TYR A 124 -3.79 -8.74 -12.17
N LYS A 125 -2.97 -9.73 -12.54
CA LYS A 125 -1.79 -10.15 -11.76
C LYS A 125 -0.84 -9.00 -11.38
N ASP A 126 -0.72 -8.01 -12.24
CA ASP A 126 0.18 -6.88 -12.07
C ASP A 126 -0.36 -5.84 -11.07
N ILE A 127 -1.68 -5.79 -10.82
CA ILE A 127 -2.27 -4.93 -9.78
C ILE A 127 -2.63 -5.64 -8.48
N LEU A 128 -2.51 -6.96 -8.40
CA LEU A 128 -2.76 -7.70 -7.17
C LEU A 128 -1.46 -7.78 -6.32
N PRO A 129 -1.35 -7.01 -5.22
CA PRO A 129 -0.15 -7.01 -4.38
C PRO A 129 0.09 -8.39 -3.76
N LEU A 130 1.34 -8.83 -3.64
CA LEU A 130 1.67 -10.07 -2.93
C LEU A 130 1.67 -9.80 -1.42
N ASN A 131 2.45 -8.81 -0.99
CA ASN A 131 2.48 -8.29 0.37
C ASN A 131 2.43 -6.77 0.30
N TRP A 132 1.22 -6.23 0.39
CA TRP A 132 0.97 -4.80 0.21
C TRP A 132 1.75 -3.94 1.21
N GLU A 133 1.79 -4.34 2.49
CA GLU A 133 2.52 -3.61 3.53
C GLU A 133 4.00 -3.49 3.20
N LYS A 134 4.64 -4.60 2.79
CA LYS A 134 6.05 -4.59 2.39
C LYS A 134 6.28 -3.79 1.12
N GLU A 135 5.38 -3.89 0.14
CA GLU A 135 5.46 -3.15 -1.13
C GLU A 135 5.23 -1.64 -0.96
N CYS A 136 4.50 -1.22 0.08
CA CYS A 136 4.26 0.18 0.46
C CYS A 136 5.36 0.80 1.32
N ARG A 137 6.32 0.02 1.84
CA ARG A 137 7.41 0.57 2.65
C ARG A 137 8.24 1.55 1.84
N LEU A 138 8.40 2.77 2.36
CA LEU A 138 9.28 3.77 1.80
C LEU A 138 10.74 3.37 2.05
N SER A 139 11.62 3.73 1.12
CA SER A 139 13.05 3.68 1.41
C SER A 139 13.38 4.66 2.55
N THR A 140 14.41 4.39 3.34
CA THR A 140 14.79 5.23 4.49
C THR A 140 15.02 6.70 4.11
N MET A 141 15.42 6.98 2.87
CA MET A 141 15.59 8.33 2.34
C MET A 141 14.27 9.07 2.04
N MET A 142 13.16 8.36 1.91
CA MET A 142 11.84 8.90 1.60
C MET A 142 10.88 8.87 2.80
N MET A 143 11.29 8.32 3.94
CA MET A 143 10.45 8.36 5.13
C MET A 143 10.31 9.79 5.64
N PRO A 144 9.09 10.26 5.96
CA PRO A 144 8.89 11.51 6.66
C PRO A 144 9.61 11.49 8.01
N TYR A 145 10.05 12.65 8.49
CA TYR A 145 10.81 12.85 9.73
C TYR A 145 10.18 12.15 10.95
N ASP A 146 8.85 12.02 10.97
CA ASP A 146 8.08 11.41 12.06
C ASP A 146 8.17 9.86 12.10
N GLU A 147 8.48 9.20 10.98
CA GLU A 147 8.61 7.73 10.88
C GLU A 147 10.06 7.25 11.07
N ALA A 148 11.02 8.15 10.84
CA ALA A 148 12.41 7.87 11.12
C ALA A 148 12.62 7.92 12.64
N ASN A 149 13.19 6.85 13.23
CA ASN A 149 13.52 6.82 14.66
C ASN A 149 14.77 7.68 14.97
N ILE A 150 14.69 8.96 14.60
CA ILE A 150 15.76 9.96 14.71
C ILE A 150 16.13 10.15 16.17
N GLY A 151 15.17 10.03 17.10
CA GLY A 151 15.46 10.03 18.53
C GLY A 151 16.50 8.98 18.93
N MET A 152 16.37 7.76 18.42
CA MET A 152 17.34 6.69 18.66
C MET A 152 18.69 6.97 17.97
N ALA A 153 18.68 7.47 16.73
CA ALA A 153 19.91 7.82 16.01
C ALA A 153 20.69 8.95 16.72
N MET A 154 20.00 9.98 17.19
CA MET A 154 20.59 11.11 17.90
C MET A 154 21.09 10.71 19.30
N ALA A 155 20.39 9.81 19.99
CA ALA A 155 20.86 9.25 21.25
C ALA A 155 22.15 8.44 21.08
N ILE A 156 22.24 7.61 20.02
CA ILE A 156 23.45 6.85 19.71
C ILE A 156 24.61 7.81 19.41
N LEU A 157 24.42 8.79 18.51
CA LEU A 157 25.46 9.75 18.17
C LEU A 157 25.93 10.58 19.38
N GLY A 158 24.99 11.04 20.22
CA GLY A 158 25.30 11.75 21.46
C GLY A 158 26.11 10.89 22.43
N SER A 159 25.75 9.60 22.59
CA SER A 159 26.48 8.69 23.48
C SER A 159 27.92 8.45 23.02
N VAL A 160 28.15 8.31 21.70
CA VAL A 160 29.48 8.14 21.11
C VAL A 160 30.33 9.39 21.33
N ILE A 161 29.78 10.59 21.13
CA ILE A 161 30.50 11.85 21.35
C ILE A 161 30.89 12.02 22.82
N CYS A 162 29.95 11.77 23.74
CA CYS A 162 30.22 11.83 25.18
C CYS A 162 31.34 10.87 25.60
N PHE A 163 31.32 9.64 25.06
CA PHE A 163 32.37 8.66 25.33
C PHE A 163 33.74 9.10 24.82
N MET A 164 33.81 9.64 23.59
CA MET A 164 35.05 10.18 23.02
C MET A 164 35.60 11.36 23.84
N LEU A 165 34.72 12.25 24.31
CA LEU A 165 35.11 13.36 25.19
C LEU A 165 35.64 12.85 26.54
N LEU A 166 35.00 11.86 27.16
CA LEU A 166 35.48 11.23 28.40
C LEU A 166 36.86 10.59 28.22
N LEU A 167 37.08 9.86 27.13
CA LEU A 167 38.39 9.27 26.82
C LEU A 167 39.46 10.34 26.65
N SER A 168 39.16 11.41 25.92
CA SER A 168 40.09 12.53 25.73
C SER A 168 40.43 13.23 27.05
N TYR A 169 39.46 13.40 27.95
CA TYR A 169 39.65 13.96 29.27
C TYR A 169 40.51 13.07 30.18
N ILE A 170 40.23 11.77 30.22
CA ILE A 170 41.03 10.78 30.96
C ILE A 170 42.48 10.77 30.43
N PHE A 171 42.64 10.79 29.11
CA PHE A 171 43.95 10.87 28.47
C PHE A 171 44.69 12.15 28.86
N MET A 172 44.03 13.32 28.82
CA MET A 172 44.61 14.58 29.28
C MET A 172 45.04 14.52 30.75
N LEU A 173 44.21 13.96 31.64
CA LEU A 173 44.56 13.81 33.05
C LEU A 173 45.74 12.86 33.26
N TYR A 174 45.80 11.76 32.52
CA TYR A 174 46.92 10.82 32.54
C TYR A 174 48.23 11.51 32.10
N TYR A 175 48.21 12.24 30.98
CA TYR A 175 49.38 12.97 30.50
C TYR A 175 49.80 14.09 31.46
N ARG A 176 48.83 14.84 32.01
CA ARG A 176 49.10 15.90 32.99
C ARG A 176 49.74 15.31 34.25
N ARG A 177 49.20 14.22 34.81
CA ARG A 177 49.80 13.53 35.97
C ARG A 177 51.20 13.02 35.68
N ARG A 178 51.44 12.39 34.52
CA ARG A 178 52.76 11.92 34.11
C ARG A 178 53.77 13.07 34.00
N ARG A 179 53.36 14.20 33.44
CA ARG A 179 54.21 15.41 33.30
C ARG A 179 54.52 16.06 34.65
N TYR A 180 53.53 16.14 35.56
CA TYR A 180 53.75 16.60 36.95
C TYR A 180 54.71 15.70 37.71
N SER A 181 54.55 14.38 37.59
CA SER A 181 55.47 13.41 38.22
C SER A 181 56.89 13.56 37.67
N ALA A 182 57.07 13.67 36.36
CA ALA A 182 58.38 13.91 35.74
C ALA A 182 59.02 15.24 36.19
N TYR A 183 58.24 16.31 36.33
CA TYR A 183 58.73 17.61 36.84
C TYR A 183 59.13 17.54 38.32
N SER A 184 58.36 16.81 39.14
CA SER A 184 58.69 16.58 40.55
C SER A 184 59.97 15.77 40.75
N TYR A 185 60.23 14.76 39.91
CA TYR A 185 61.51 14.02 39.95
C TYR A 185 62.70 14.88 39.48
N ALA A 186 62.49 15.77 38.50
CA ALA A 186 63.53 16.68 38.01
C ALA A 186 63.90 17.81 39.00
N GLN A 187 63.03 18.14 39.96
CA GLN A 187 63.33 19.09 41.05
C GLN A 187 64.03 18.44 42.26
N MET A 188 64.07 17.11 42.33
CA MET A 188 64.73 16.34 43.40
C MET A 188 66.11 15.78 42.99
N ALA A 189 66.56 16.09 41.77
CA ALA A 189 67.90 15.76 41.24
C ALA A 189 68.73 17.05 41.14
#